data_AF-A0A5P0ZT02-F1
#
_entry.id   AF-A0A5P0ZT02-F1
#
_cell.length_a   1.000
_cell.length_b   1.000
_cell.length_c   1.000
_cell.angle_alpha   90.00
_cell.angle_beta   90.00
_cell.angle_gamma   90.00
#
_symmetry.space_group_name_H-M   'P 1'
#
loop_
_entity.id
_entity.type
_entity.pdbx_description
1 polymer ?
#
loop_
_entity_poly.entity_id
_entity_poly.type
_entity_poly.pdbx_seq_one_letter_code
_entity_poly.pdbx_strand_id
1 'polypeptide(L)'
;MANDNERVLNLEKGVNFRELGGYQTTDGRTVKYHKVLRSAGLADLTDNDLQMLKDYGLKIDVDFRSKQEIDKKPDSRPEGVRYVWAPVFGEDETKASEVQSDGCIPELDGDPTDGYAHMIDVYRDIITKDSSKAAYRKFFTQLLLNKNDNEVLIFHCSAGKDRTGMGAVFFLTALGVPFETIKADYLLTNVANKEFVDDRLGLLDSKGY
;
A
#
# COMPACT_ATOMS: atom_id res chain seq x y z
N MET A 1 -8.21 11.71 21.07
CA MET A 1 -7.15 11.10 20.24
C MET A 1 -7.75 9.80 19.75
N ALA A 2 -8.05 9.67 18.46
CA ALA A 2 -8.57 8.42 17.93
C ALA A 2 -7.44 7.39 18.04
N ASN A 3 -7.69 6.25 18.68
CA ASN A 3 -6.70 5.19 18.83
C ASN A 3 -6.22 4.78 17.43
N ASP A 4 -4.90 4.81 17.21
CA ASP A 4 -4.33 4.49 15.90
C ASP A 4 -4.68 3.06 15.42
N ASN A 5 -5.07 2.17 16.34
CA ASN A 5 -5.56 0.82 16.06
C ASN A 5 -6.99 0.74 15.49
N GLU A 6 -7.82 1.78 15.58
CA GLU A 6 -9.21 1.71 15.07
C GLU A 6 -9.30 1.74 13.54
N ARG A 7 -8.22 2.12 12.85
CA ARG A 7 -8.18 2.25 11.38
C ARG A 7 -7.65 1.01 10.67
N VAL A 8 -7.01 0.10 11.39
CA VAL A 8 -6.48 -1.15 10.83
C VAL A 8 -7.65 -2.11 10.65
N LEU A 9 -7.83 -2.61 9.43
CA LEU A 9 -8.85 -3.62 9.16
C LEU A 9 -8.23 -4.99 9.41
N ASN A 10 -8.84 -5.76 10.32
CA ASN A 10 -8.42 -7.12 10.64
C ASN A 10 -8.98 -8.10 9.61
N LEU A 11 -8.21 -8.34 8.55
CA LEU A 11 -8.44 -9.39 7.57
C LEU A 11 -7.62 -10.63 7.96
N GLU A 12 -8.07 -11.83 7.60
CA GLU A 12 -7.41 -13.11 7.89
C GLU A 12 -6.03 -13.21 7.24
N LYS A 13 -5.91 -12.74 5.98
CA LYS A 13 -4.66 -12.72 5.22
C LYS A 13 -4.28 -11.33 4.71
N GLY A 14 -5.06 -10.31 5.04
CA GLY A 14 -4.77 -8.95 4.64
C GLY A 14 -3.57 -8.39 5.39
N VAL A 15 -2.58 -7.91 4.65
CA VAL A 15 -1.40 -7.24 5.21
C VAL A 15 -1.48 -5.72 5.01
N ASN A 16 -1.15 -4.94 6.04
CA ASN A 16 -1.11 -3.48 6.00
C ASN A 16 -2.45 -2.77 5.68
N PHE A 17 -3.59 -3.44 5.86
CA PHE A 17 -4.91 -2.90 5.51
C PHE A 17 -5.35 -1.81 6.48
N ARG A 18 -5.67 -0.63 5.96
CA ARG A 18 -6.19 0.47 6.77
C ARG A 18 -7.07 1.45 6.01
N GLU A 19 -8.02 2.03 6.74
CA GLU A 19 -8.87 3.13 6.31
C GLU A 19 -8.19 4.48 6.52
N LEU A 20 -8.32 5.37 5.52
CA LEU A 20 -7.75 6.72 5.55
C LEU A 20 -8.77 7.80 5.97
N GLY A 21 -10.02 7.41 6.23
CA GLY A 21 -11.03 8.25 6.84
C GLY A 21 -10.72 8.67 8.29
N GLY A 22 -11.36 9.74 8.73
CA GLY A 22 -11.30 10.22 10.10
C GLY A 22 -10.13 11.15 10.42
N TYR A 23 -9.17 11.34 9.51
CA TYR A 23 -8.11 12.33 9.71
C TYR A 23 -8.68 13.76 9.68
N GLN A 24 -8.29 14.57 10.65
CA GLN A 24 -8.66 15.99 10.71
C GLN A 24 -7.76 16.80 9.77
N THR A 25 -8.36 17.74 9.04
CA THR A 25 -7.64 18.70 8.20
C THR A 25 -7.35 19.97 8.98
N THR A 26 -6.38 20.76 8.51
CA THR A 26 -6.00 22.04 9.14
C THR A 26 -7.11 23.08 9.11
N ASP A 27 -8.11 22.92 8.24
CA ASP A 27 -9.29 23.80 8.15
C ASP A 27 -10.53 23.26 8.88
N GLY A 28 -10.38 22.24 9.72
CA GLY A 28 -11.45 21.72 10.59
C GLY A 28 -12.43 20.77 9.92
N ARG A 29 -12.14 20.31 8.69
CA ARG A 29 -12.86 19.23 8.02
C ARG A 29 -12.27 17.86 8.42
N THR A 30 -12.94 16.80 8.01
CA THR A 30 -12.51 15.42 8.29
C THR A 30 -12.52 14.61 7.00
N VAL A 31 -11.48 13.81 6.77
CA VAL A 31 -11.45 12.85 5.65
C VAL A 31 -12.62 11.87 5.83
N LYS A 32 -13.45 11.72 4.79
CA LYS A 32 -14.66 10.90 4.86
C LYS A 32 -14.30 9.41 5.00
N TYR A 33 -14.91 8.74 5.98
CA TYR A 33 -14.83 7.28 6.15
C TYR A 33 -15.49 6.52 4.99
N HIS A 34 -15.12 5.25 4.82
CA HIS A 34 -15.65 4.38 3.77
C HIS A 34 -15.46 4.97 2.37
N LYS A 35 -14.28 5.55 2.13
CA LYS A 35 -13.90 6.10 0.81
C LYS A 35 -12.59 5.56 0.30
N VAL A 36 -11.57 5.46 1.16
CA VAL A 36 -10.22 5.14 0.72
C VAL A 36 -9.55 4.19 1.70
N LEU A 37 -9.24 3.00 1.20
CA LEU A 37 -8.40 2.02 1.86
C LEU A 37 -7.01 2.00 1.23
N ARG A 38 -6.02 1.59 2.02
CA ARG A 38 -4.70 1.20 1.53
C ARG A 38 -4.27 -0.14 2.11
N SER A 39 -3.47 -0.89 1.36
CA SER A 39 -3.00 -2.22 1.78
C SER A 39 -1.70 -2.63 1.09
N ALA A 40 -1.19 -3.81 1.47
CA ALA A 40 -0.30 -4.64 0.65
C ALA A 40 -1.07 -5.36 -0.47
N GLY A 41 -0.39 -6.24 -1.22
CA GLY A 41 -0.99 -6.99 -2.32
C GLY A 41 -2.18 -7.86 -1.89
N LEU A 42 -3.10 -8.12 -2.82
CA LEU A 42 -4.38 -8.78 -2.53
C LEU A 42 -4.40 -10.27 -2.93
N ALA A 43 -3.28 -10.80 -3.39
CA ALA A 43 -3.20 -12.16 -3.94
C ALA A 43 -3.58 -13.25 -2.93
N ASP A 44 -3.16 -13.07 -1.68
CA ASP A 44 -3.27 -14.10 -0.63
C ASP A 44 -4.57 -13.99 0.20
N LEU A 45 -5.50 -13.08 -0.17
CA LEU A 45 -6.77 -12.89 0.54
C LEU A 45 -7.67 -14.14 0.48
N THR A 46 -8.34 -14.45 1.59
CA THR A 46 -9.31 -15.55 1.68
C THR A 46 -10.69 -15.15 1.15
N ASP A 47 -11.57 -16.11 0.91
CA ASP A 47 -12.97 -15.81 0.54
C ASP A 47 -13.69 -14.97 1.60
N ASN A 48 -13.36 -15.16 2.88
CA ASN A 48 -13.88 -14.33 3.97
C ASN A 48 -13.38 -12.89 3.86
N ASP A 49 -12.08 -12.70 3.57
CA ASP A 49 -11.50 -11.37 3.33
C ASP A 49 -12.18 -10.66 2.16
N LEU A 50 -12.40 -11.38 1.05
CA LEU A 50 -13.08 -10.83 -0.13
C LEU A 50 -14.53 -10.45 0.21
N GLN A 51 -15.24 -11.28 0.97
CA GLN A 51 -16.59 -10.98 1.42
C GLN A 51 -16.60 -9.74 2.35
N MET A 52 -15.65 -9.63 3.28
CA MET A 52 -15.49 -8.45 4.12
C MET A 52 -15.25 -7.18 3.30
N LEU A 53 -14.36 -7.22 2.29
CA LEU A 53 -14.10 -6.08 1.41
C LEU A 53 -15.33 -5.70 0.57
N LYS A 54 -16.09 -6.69 0.11
CA LYS A 54 -17.36 -6.48 -0.59
C LYS A 54 -18.38 -5.77 0.30
N ASP A 55 -18.54 -6.24 1.54
CA ASP A 55 -19.46 -5.67 2.51
C ASP A 55 -19.02 -4.28 2.99
N TYR A 56 -17.71 -4.04 3.03
CA TYR A 56 -17.13 -2.72 3.30
C TYR A 56 -17.38 -1.71 2.16
N GLY A 57 -17.81 -2.18 0.98
CA GLY A 57 -18.17 -1.34 -0.15
C GLY A 57 -17.06 -1.18 -1.20
N LEU A 58 -16.09 -2.11 -1.26
CA LEU A 58 -15.02 -2.05 -2.26
C LEU A 58 -15.59 -2.06 -3.69
N LYS A 59 -15.19 -1.05 -4.49
CA LYS A 59 -15.58 -0.91 -5.91
C LYS A 59 -14.41 -0.71 -6.86
N ILE A 60 -13.30 -0.17 -6.38
CA ILE A 60 -12.15 0.17 -7.22
C ILE A 60 -10.89 -0.35 -6.56
N ASP A 61 -10.08 -1.06 -7.34
CA ASP A 61 -8.78 -1.57 -6.96
C ASP A 61 -7.70 -0.93 -7.83
N VAL A 62 -6.80 -0.16 -7.21
CA VAL A 62 -5.69 0.53 -7.88
C VAL A 62 -4.37 -0.13 -7.51
N ASP A 63 -3.77 -0.83 -8.48
CA ASP A 63 -2.53 -1.57 -8.28
C ASP A 63 -1.32 -0.80 -8.81
N PHE A 64 -0.40 -0.44 -7.90
CA PHE A 64 0.86 0.25 -8.21
C PHE A 64 2.01 -0.68 -8.57
N ARG A 65 1.79 -2.00 -8.56
CA ARG A 65 2.80 -3.01 -8.89
C ARG A 65 3.15 -3.01 -10.38
N SER A 66 4.39 -3.40 -10.62
CA SER A 66 4.88 -3.71 -11.96
C SER A 66 4.18 -4.95 -12.52
N LYS A 67 4.32 -5.18 -13.83
CA LYS A 67 3.74 -6.36 -14.49
C LYS A 67 4.31 -7.67 -13.92
N GLN A 68 5.61 -7.70 -13.61
CA GLN A 68 6.29 -8.87 -13.06
C GLN A 68 5.73 -9.30 -11.70
N GLU A 69 5.50 -8.33 -10.81
CA GLU A 69 4.90 -8.56 -9.50
C GLU A 69 3.47 -9.10 -9.61
N ILE A 70 2.67 -8.56 -10.53
CA ILE A 70 1.30 -9.02 -10.81
C ILE A 70 1.29 -10.45 -11.37
N ASP A 71 2.20 -10.77 -12.29
CA ASP A 71 2.25 -12.10 -12.90
C ASP A 71 2.63 -13.19 -11.89
N LYS A 72 3.48 -12.86 -10.91
CA LYS A 72 3.82 -13.78 -9.80
C LYS A 72 2.68 -13.91 -8.78
N LYS A 73 2.01 -12.81 -8.45
CA LYS A 73 0.96 -12.75 -7.41
C LYS A 73 -0.24 -11.91 -7.88
N PRO A 74 -1.11 -12.45 -8.74
CA PRO A 74 -2.29 -11.72 -9.22
C PRO A 74 -3.29 -11.48 -8.09
N ASP A 75 -3.96 -10.32 -8.08
CA ASP A 75 -4.91 -9.98 -7.01
C ASP A 75 -6.17 -10.85 -7.03
N SER A 76 -6.53 -11.34 -5.84
CA SER A 76 -7.83 -11.90 -5.53
C SER A 76 -8.77 -10.76 -5.14
N ARG A 77 -9.94 -10.65 -5.81
CA ARG A 77 -10.84 -9.50 -5.64
C ARG A 77 -12.30 -9.91 -5.70
N PRO A 78 -13.19 -9.19 -4.98
CA PRO A 78 -14.62 -9.42 -5.10
C PRO A 78 -15.12 -9.17 -6.53
N GLU A 79 -16.15 -9.91 -6.93
CA GLU A 79 -16.81 -9.71 -8.22
C GLU A 79 -17.38 -8.28 -8.34
N GLY A 80 -17.24 -7.68 -9.53
CA GLY A 80 -17.70 -6.32 -9.81
C GLY A 80 -16.75 -5.20 -9.34
N VAL A 81 -15.64 -5.53 -8.69
CA VAL A 81 -14.57 -4.56 -8.40
C VAL A 81 -13.83 -4.21 -9.69
N ARG A 82 -13.75 -2.92 -9.99
CA ARG A 82 -13.04 -2.42 -11.16
C ARG A 82 -11.55 -2.35 -10.90
N TYR A 83 -10.78 -3.05 -11.72
CA TYR A 83 -9.33 -3.01 -11.67
C TYR A 83 -8.74 -1.80 -12.40
N VAL A 84 -7.73 -1.20 -11.80
CA VAL A 84 -6.98 -0.08 -12.37
C VAL A 84 -5.49 -0.31 -12.16
N TRP A 85 -4.84 -0.90 -13.16
CA TRP A 85 -3.38 -1.01 -13.16
C TRP A 85 -2.73 0.38 -13.36
N ALA A 86 -1.90 0.81 -12.41
CA ALA A 86 -1.26 2.12 -12.37
C ALA A 86 0.20 1.97 -11.90
N PRO A 87 1.08 1.32 -12.69
CA PRO A 87 2.41 0.96 -12.24
C PRO A 87 3.25 2.19 -11.90
N VAL A 88 3.72 2.30 -10.65
CA VAL A 88 4.60 3.41 -10.24
C VAL A 88 5.97 3.27 -10.91
N PHE A 89 6.42 2.03 -11.11
CA PHE A 89 7.62 1.66 -11.83
C PHE A 89 7.26 0.71 -12.97
N GLY A 90 7.94 0.86 -14.11
CA GLY A 90 7.75 -0.03 -15.27
C GLY A 90 8.22 -1.46 -14.97
N GLU A 91 9.30 -1.57 -14.20
CA GLU A 91 9.86 -2.81 -13.67
C GLU A 91 9.80 -2.83 -12.14
N ASP A 92 10.11 -3.95 -11.50
CA ASP A 92 10.14 -4.05 -10.04
C ASP A 92 11.41 -3.44 -9.42
N GLU A 93 11.46 -2.11 -9.44
CA GLU A 93 12.60 -1.36 -8.90
C GLU A 93 12.71 -1.40 -7.37
N THR A 94 11.64 -1.83 -6.68
CA THR A 94 11.67 -2.03 -5.22
C THR A 94 12.24 -3.39 -4.82
N LYS A 95 12.54 -4.26 -5.80
CA LYS A 95 12.94 -5.66 -5.60
C LYS A 95 11.96 -6.42 -4.72
N ALA A 96 10.70 -6.00 -4.71
CA ALA A 96 9.69 -6.57 -3.83
C ALA A 96 9.38 -8.01 -4.22
N SER A 97 9.42 -8.31 -5.52
CA SER A 97 9.23 -9.64 -6.06
C SER A 97 10.40 -10.57 -5.73
N GLU A 98 11.63 -10.09 -5.68
CA GLU A 98 12.82 -10.88 -5.29
C GLU A 98 12.79 -11.22 -3.80
N VAL A 99 12.49 -10.22 -2.96
CA VAL A 99 12.22 -10.43 -1.54
C VAL A 99 11.09 -11.45 -1.39
N GLN A 100 10.00 -11.31 -2.14
CA GLN A 100 8.84 -12.19 -2.02
C GLN A 100 9.08 -13.62 -2.52
N SER A 101 9.85 -13.84 -3.60
CA SER A 101 10.08 -15.18 -4.18
C SER A 101 11.23 -15.94 -3.52
N ASP A 102 12.38 -15.31 -3.30
CA ASP A 102 13.62 -16.04 -3.01
C ASP A 102 14.14 -15.78 -1.59
N GLY A 103 13.68 -14.69 -0.96
CA GLY A 103 14.10 -14.28 0.37
C GLY A 103 15.45 -13.60 0.43
N CYS A 104 16.14 -13.42 -0.69
CA CYS A 104 17.38 -12.67 -0.74
C CYS A 104 17.24 -11.51 -1.72
N ILE A 105 17.78 -10.35 -1.32
CA ILE A 105 18.18 -9.30 -2.26
C ILE A 105 19.64 -9.60 -2.59
N PRO A 106 19.98 -10.01 -3.83
CA PRO A 106 21.32 -10.47 -4.17
C PRO A 106 22.42 -9.42 -3.99
N GLU A 107 22.09 -8.12 -4.02
CA GLU A 107 23.06 -7.01 -3.99
C GLU A 107 23.16 -6.28 -2.64
N LEU A 108 22.76 -6.92 -1.53
CA LEU A 108 23.12 -6.43 -0.20
C LEU A 108 24.42 -7.15 0.21
N ASP A 109 25.56 -6.51 -0.03
CA ASP A 109 26.91 -7.07 0.09
C ASP A 109 27.35 -7.26 1.57
N GLY A 110 26.40 -7.41 2.49
CA GLY A 110 26.61 -7.52 3.93
C GLY A 110 26.79 -6.18 4.65
N ASP A 111 26.82 -5.04 3.94
CA ASP A 111 26.74 -3.71 4.57
C ASP A 111 25.28 -3.37 4.90
N PRO A 112 24.93 -3.20 6.18
CA PRO A 112 23.56 -2.86 6.59
C PRO A 112 23.08 -1.49 6.07
N THR A 113 23.96 -0.66 5.50
CA THR A 113 23.63 0.66 4.94
C THR A 113 23.24 0.64 3.46
N ASP A 114 23.55 -0.43 2.73
CA ASP A 114 23.26 -0.52 1.28
C ASP A 114 21.75 -0.46 1.00
N GLY A 115 20.95 -1.17 1.81
CA GLY A 115 19.49 -1.13 1.71
C GLY A 115 18.94 0.27 1.97
N TYR A 116 19.54 1.02 2.90
CA TYR A 116 19.14 2.40 3.18
C TYR A 116 19.48 3.34 2.02
N ALA A 117 20.70 3.26 1.48
CA ALA A 117 21.12 4.07 0.35
C ALA A 117 20.28 3.79 -0.91
N HIS A 118 20.03 2.51 -1.20
CA HIS A 118 19.14 2.11 -2.30
C HIS A 118 17.74 2.70 -2.15
N MET A 119 17.16 2.63 -0.95
CA MET A 119 15.82 3.19 -0.72
C MET A 119 15.78 4.72 -0.86
N ILE A 120 16.86 5.45 -0.58
CA ILE A 120 16.90 6.90 -0.87
C ILE A 120 16.67 7.16 -2.37
N ASP A 121 17.34 6.40 -3.23
CA ASP A 121 17.22 6.55 -4.68
C ASP A 121 15.83 6.13 -5.18
N VAL A 122 15.29 5.01 -4.66
CA VAL A 122 13.92 4.56 -4.96
C VAL A 122 12.89 5.64 -4.59
N TYR A 123 12.99 6.25 -3.40
CA TYR A 123 12.06 7.31 -2.99
C TYR A 123 12.18 8.57 -3.86
N ARG A 124 13.39 8.90 -4.31
CA ARG A 124 13.58 9.98 -5.29
C ARG A 124 12.84 9.65 -6.58
N ASP A 125 12.97 8.42 -7.07
CA ASP A 125 12.35 7.95 -8.30
C ASP A 125 10.82 7.89 -8.23
N ILE A 126 10.24 7.49 -7.08
CA ILE A 126 8.77 7.57 -6.83
C ILE A 126 8.24 8.99 -7.11
N ILE A 127 9.04 10.02 -6.87
CA ILE A 127 8.65 11.43 -7.01
C ILE A 127 8.98 11.95 -8.42
N THR A 128 10.14 11.61 -8.96
CA THR A 128 10.68 12.26 -10.15
C THR A 128 10.37 11.54 -11.46
N LYS A 129 10.16 10.22 -11.46
CA LYS A 129 9.90 9.45 -12.69
C LYS A 129 8.54 9.77 -13.28
N ASP A 130 8.48 9.80 -14.60
CA ASP A 130 7.23 10.10 -15.32
C ASP A 130 6.22 8.96 -15.20
N SER A 131 6.66 7.71 -15.09
CA SER A 131 5.80 6.56 -14.77
C SER A 131 5.10 6.76 -13.43
N SER A 132 5.85 7.18 -12.40
CA SER A 132 5.32 7.40 -11.06
C SER A 132 4.32 8.55 -11.03
N LYS A 133 4.65 9.69 -11.67
CA LYS A 133 3.71 10.81 -11.85
C LYS A 133 2.43 10.37 -12.57
N ALA A 134 2.56 9.56 -13.62
CA ALA A 134 1.41 9.05 -14.37
C ALA A 134 0.53 8.11 -13.52
N ALA A 135 1.15 7.21 -12.73
CA ALA A 135 0.47 6.33 -11.79
C ALA A 135 -0.34 7.11 -10.75
N TYR A 136 0.29 8.07 -10.06
CA TYR A 136 -0.40 8.88 -9.06
C TYR A 136 -1.47 9.78 -9.69
N ARG A 137 -1.25 10.33 -10.88
CA ARG A 137 -2.31 11.06 -11.62
C ARG A 137 -3.51 10.15 -11.90
N LYS A 138 -3.28 8.90 -12.30
CA LYS A 138 -4.34 7.92 -12.55
C LYS A 138 -5.09 7.57 -11.26
N PHE A 139 -4.38 7.40 -10.14
CA PHE A 139 -4.95 7.21 -8.81
C PHE A 139 -5.85 8.39 -8.39
N PHE A 140 -5.37 9.63 -8.47
CA PHE A 140 -6.18 10.81 -8.18
C PHE A 140 -7.39 10.94 -9.11
N THR A 141 -7.25 10.55 -10.38
CA THR A 141 -8.40 10.48 -11.30
C THR A 141 -9.45 9.49 -10.80
N GLN A 142 -9.04 8.32 -10.29
CA GLN A 142 -9.99 7.35 -9.73
C GLN A 142 -10.68 7.88 -8.46
N LEU A 143 -9.93 8.56 -7.58
CA LEU A 143 -10.49 9.21 -6.40
C LEU A 143 -11.57 10.24 -6.78
N LEU A 144 -11.31 11.08 -7.78
CA LEU A 144 -12.24 12.12 -8.25
C LEU A 144 -13.48 11.54 -8.96
N LEU A 145 -13.33 10.39 -9.63
CA LEU A 145 -14.45 9.69 -10.27
C LEU A 145 -15.33 8.94 -9.26
N ASN A 146 -14.79 8.55 -8.11
CA ASN A 146 -15.50 7.83 -7.05
C ASN A 146 -16.38 8.76 -6.19
N LYS A 147 -17.46 9.28 -6.79
CA LYS A 147 -18.35 10.30 -6.19
C LYS A 147 -19.40 9.73 -5.23
N ASN A 148 -19.73 8.45 -5.36
CA ASN A 148 -20.82 7.84 -4.60
C ASN A 148 -20.41 7.61 -3.15
N ASP A 149 -21.39 7.69 -2.25
CA ASP A 149 -21.20 7.38 -0.84
C ASP A 149 -21.07 5.88 -0.64
N ASN A 150 -20.22 5.47 0.31
CA ASN A 150 -19.93 4.07 0.65
C ASN A 150 -19.39 3.22 -0.53
N GLU A 151 -18.91 3.88 -1.59
CA GLU A 151 -18.08 3.24 -2.60
C GLU A 151 -16.61 3.50 -2.27
N VAL A 152 -15.90 2.41 -2.00
CA VAL A 152 -14.53 2.42 -1.50
C VAL A 152 -13.57 2.14 -2.65
N LEU A 153 -12.49 2.92 -2.68
CA LEU A 153 -11.32 2.65 -3.49
C LEU A 153 -10.22 2.10 -2.58
N ILE A 154 -9.62 0.97 -2.95
CA ILE A 154 -8.36 0.50 -2.37
C ILE A 154 -7.22 0.79 -3.33
N PHE A 155 -6.08 1.16 -2.79
CA PHE A 155 -4.84 1.26 -3.55
C PHE A 155 -3.70 0.56 -2.82
N HIS A 156 -2.86 -0.14 -3.56
CA HIS A 156 -1.84 -0.99 -2.97
C HIS A 156 -0.60 -1.13 -3.85
N CYS A 157 0.42 -1.75 -3.28
CA CYS A 157 1.61 -2.24 -3.96
C CYS A 157 1.92 -3.62 -3.36
N SER A 158 3.16 -4.11 -3.46
CA SER A 158 3.51 -5.42 -2.91
C SER A 158 3.46 -5.50 -1.39
N ALA A 159 4.10 -4.57 -0.67
CA ALA A 159 4.13 -4.54 0.80
C ALA A 159 3.23 -3.47 1.43
N GLY A 160 2.59 -2.64 0.60
CA GLY A 160 1.75 -1.52 1.06
C GLY A 160 2.52 -0.41 1.78
N LYS A 161 3.85 -0.43 1.73
CA LYS A 161 4.75 0.47 2.48
C LYS A 161 5.18 1.67 1.67
N ASP A 162 5.95 1.49 0.59
CA ASP A 162 6.69 2.58 -0.03
C ASP A 162 5.87 3.29 -1.11
N ARG A 163 5.56 2.61 -2.23
CA ARG A 163 4.71 3.14 -3.32
C ARG A 163 3.32 3.53 -2.83
N THR A 164 2.68 2.66 -2.04
CA THR A 164 1.40 2.95 -1.37
C THR A 164 1.55 4.03 -0.30
N GLY A 165 2.64 4.04 0.47
CA GLY A 165 2.89 5.07 1.47
C GLY A 165 2.94 6.45 0.87
N MET A 166 3.69 6.62 -0.21
CA MET A 166 3.74 7.89 -0.91
C MET A 166 2.39 8.26 -1.54
N GLY A 167 1.62 7.30 -2.04
CA GLY A 167 0.24 7.53 -2.48
C GLY A 167 -0.65 8.11 -1.37
N ALA A 168 -0.56 7.56 -0.15
CA ALA A 168 -1.29 8.06 1.01
C ALA A 168 -0.79 9.44 1.46
N VAL A 169 0.54 9.65 1.47
CA VAL A 169 1.14 10.95 1.77
C VAL A 169 0.61 12.03 0.83
N PHE A 170 0.60 11.77 -0.49
CA PHE A 170 0.09 12.71 -1.47
C PHE A 170 -1.41 12.97 -1.28
N PHE A 171 -2.21 11.92 -1.06
CA PHE A 171 -3.64 12.02 -0.84
C PHE A 171 -3.98 12.89 0.38
N LEU A 172 -3.39 12.58 1.54
CA LEU A 172 -3.65 13.31 2.77
C LEU A 172 -3.11 14.74 2.74
N THR A 173 -1.96 14.95 2.08
CA THR A 173 -1.41 16.31 1.86
C THR A 173 -2.36 17.14 1.00
N ALA A 174 -2.91 16.57 -0.08
CA ALA A 174 -3.87 17.26 -0.95
C ALA A 174 -5.17 17.65 -0.22
N LEU A 175 -5.55 16.90 0.81
CA LEU A 175 -6.70 17.21 1.66
C LEU A 175 -6.38 18.16 2.82
N GLY A 176 -5.12 18.56 2.99
CA GLY A 176 -4.71 19.48 4.06
C GLY A 176 -4.64 18.83 5.44
N VAL A 177 -4.36 17.53 5.53
CA VAL A 177 -4.10 16.86 6.82
C VAL A 177 -2.74 17.31 7.37
N PRO A 178 -2.60 17.57 8.69
CA PRO A 178 -1.32 17.96 9.29
C PRO A 178 -0.21 16.94 9.02
N PHE A 179 1.00 17.43 8.70
CA PHE A 179 2.13 16.58 8.35
C PHE A 179 2.47 15.54 9.41
N GLU A 180 2.42 15.89 10.70
CA GLU A 180 2.68 14.92 11.78
C GLU A 180 1.66 13.77 11.80
N THR A 181 0.40 14.04 11.44
CA THR A 181 -0.62 13.00 11.29
C THR A 181 -0.35 12.11 10.07
N ILE A 182 0.07 12.71 8.94
CA ILE A 182 0.46 11.96 7.74
C ILE A 182 1.67 11.06 8.04
N LYS A 183 2.66 11.59 8.75
CA LYS A 183 3.85 10.85 9.17
C LYS A 183 3.49 9.69 10.10
N ALA A 184 2.56 9.89 11.03
CA ALA A 184 2.05 8.82 11.88
C ALA A 184 1.38 7.70 11.07
N ASP A 185 0.47 8.03 10.12
CA ASP A 185 -0.15 7.04 9.20
C ASP A 185 0.88 6.23 8.40
N TYR A 186 1.92 6.95 7.94
CA TYR A 186 2.98 6.33 7.18
C TYR A 186 3.76 5.33 8.03
N LEU A 187 4.15 5.71 9.26
CA LEU A 187 4.92 4.89 10.20
C LEU A 187 4.12 3.75 10.83
N LEU A 188 2.78 3.84 10.86
CA LEU A 188 1.87 2.76 11.25
C LEU A 188 2.13 1.46 10.48
N THR A 189 2.71 1.53 9.28
CA THR A 189 3.17 0.37 8.52
C THR A 189 4.11 -0.53 9.33
N ASN A 190 4.96 0.02 10.21
CA ASN A 190 5.89 -0.78 11.02
C ASN A 190 5.17 -1.67 12.05
N VAL A 191 3.97 -1.28 12.46
CA VAL A 191 3.11 -2.08 13.34
C VAL A 191 2.28 -3.04 12.50
N ALA A 192 1.63 -2.53 11.44
CA ALA A 192 0.70 -3.30 10.61
C ALA A 192 1.37 -4.38 9.75
N ASN A 193 2.68 -4.28 9.50
CA ASN A 193 3.46 -5.31 8.79
C ASN A 193 4.27 -6.19 9.73
N LYS A 194 4.16 -6.04 11.06
CA LYS A 194 5.06 -6.70 12.00
C LYS A 194 5.07 -8.22 11.82
N GLU A 195 3.92 -8.86 11.77
CA GLU A 195 3.81 -10.33 11.60
C GLU A 195 4.44 -10.79 10.28
N PHE A 196 4.17 -10.08 9.18
CA PHE A 196 4.78 -10.38 7.88
C PHE A 196 6.32 -10.29 7.92
N VAL A 197 6.87 -9.30 8.63
CA VAL A 197 8.33 -9.15 8.79
C VAL A 197 8.88 -10.26 9.68
N ASP A 198 8.23 -10.55 10.81
CA ASP A 198 8.66 -11.60 11.75
C ASP A 198 8.68 -12.99 11.06
N ASP A 199 7.64 -13.33 10.29
CA ASP A 199 7.56 -14.57 9.51
C ASP A 199 8.69 -14.66 8.47
N ARG A 200 9.01 -13.53 7.83
CA ARG A 200 10.12 -13.47 6.86
C ARG A 200 11.46 -13.69 7.55
N LEU A 201 11.69 -13.07 8.72
CA LEU A 201 12.93 -13.28 9.48
C LEU A 201 13.07 -14.75 9.88
N GLY A 202 12.02 -15.38 10.39
CA GLY A 202 12.04 -16.81 10.71
C GLY A 202 12.33 -17.71 9.51
N LEU A 203 11.84 -17.37 8.31
CA LEU A 203 12.19 -18.07 7.08
C LEU A 203 13.68 -17.93 6.73
N LEU A 204 14.26 -16.74 6.89
CA LEU A 204 15.69 -16.51 6.63
C LEU A 204 16.57 -17.26 7.60
N ASP A 205 16.25 -17.22 8.90
CA ASP A 205 16.93 -18.00 9.93
C ASP A 205 16.90 -19.51 9.59
N SER A 206 15.75 -20.01 9.12
CA SER A 206 15.60 -21.43 8.71
C SER A 206 16.46 -21.81 7.49
N LYS A 207 16.85 -20.82 6.66
CA LYS A 207 17.73 -20.99 5.51
C LYS A 207 19.21 -20.78 5.86
N GLY A 208 19.54 -20.47 7.11
CA GLY A 208 20.91 -20.31 7.60
C GLY A 208 21.54 -18.95 7.29
N TYR A 209 20.71 -17.92 7.11
CA TYR A 209 21.14 -16.52 7.13
C TYR A 209 21.27 -16.00 8.56
#